data_AF-A0A0J7ZMP5-F1
#
_entry.id   AF-A0A0J7ZMP5-F1
#
_cell.length_a   1.000
_cell.length_b   1.000
_cell.length_c   1.000
_cell.angle_alpha   90.00
_cell.angle_beta   90.00
_cell.angle_gamma   90.00
#
_symmetry.space_group_name_H-M   'P 1'
#
loop_
_entity.id
_entity.type
_entity.pdbx_description
1 polymer ?
#
loop_
_entity_poly.entity_id
_entity_poly.type
_entity_poly.pdbx_seq_one_letter_code
_entity_poly.pdbx_strand_id
1 'polypeptide(L)'
;MSISRGCRGLLVTALAVTTGCGAAAGERGDAAAAAATGFTYALQRADGRQACALLAPRTLDELEKPEQTPCAQAVTEERLPAGGAVRRVDVYGGQARVVLTGDTLFLAHFPSGWKVTAAGCTPRPEQPYDCTIKGG
;
A
#
# COMPACT_ATOMS: atom_id res chain seq x y z
N MET A 1 39.21 36.68 -55.51
CA MET A 1 38.50 35.41 -55.83
C MET A 1 39.09 34.32 -54.94
N SER A 2 38.41 33.54 -54.12
CA SER A 2 36.99 33.39 -53.76
C SER A 2 36.95 32.73 -52.38
N ILE A 3 36.01 33.15 -51.52
CA ILE A 3 35.76 32.59 -50.19
C ILE A 3 34.69 31.49 -50.32
N SER A 4 35.02 30.25 -49.95
CA SER A 4 34.08 29.13 -49.91
C SER A 4 33.79 28.75 -48.46
N ARG A 5 32.57 29.08 -48.01
CA ARG A 5 32.00 28.75 -46.69
C ARG A 5 31.54 27.28 -46.70
N GLY A 6 31.99 26.47 -45.74
CA GLY A 6 31.54 25.09 -45.56
C GLY A 6 31.04 24.85 -44.14
N CYS A 7 29.76 24.51 -44.02
CA CYS A 7 28.98 24.49 -42.80
C CYS A 7 29.53 23.57 -41.69
N ARG A 8 29.69 24.16 -40.51
CA ARG A 8 30.00 23.53 -39.24
C ARG A 8 28.74 22.85 -38.71
N GLY A 9 28.50 21.60 -39.09
CA GLY A 9 27.38 20.80 -38.58
C GLY A 9 27.70 20.22 -37.21
N LEU A 10 27.30 20.92 -36.13
CA LEU A 10 27.19 20.32 -34.80
C LEU A 10 26.04 19.29 -34.84
N LEU A 11 26.38 18.01 -34.77
CA LEU A 11 25.44 16.95 -34.43
C LEU A 11 25.11 17.08 -32.93
N VAL A 12 24.02 17.78 -32.63
CA VAL A 12 23.40 17.80 -31.31
C VAL A 12 22.69 16.46 -31.11
N THR A 13 23.26 15.60 -30.27
CA THR A 13 22.65 14.35 -29.83
C THR A 13 21.46 14.68 -28.93
N ALA A 14 20.26 14.76 -29.52
CA ALA A 14 19.02 14.86 -28.77
C ALA A 14 18.73 13.51 -28.11
N LEU A 15 19.16 13.33 -26.85
CA LEU A 15 18.64 12.29 -25.97
C LEU A 15 17.22 12.69 -25.55
N ALA A 16 16.24 12.33 -26.37
CA ALA A 16 14.84 12.29 -25.98
C ALA A 16 14.56 10.91 -25.38
N VAL A 17 14.47 10.81 -24.05
CA VAL A 17 13.86 9.65 -23.39
C VAL A 17 12.72 10.16 -22.50
N THR A 18 11.51 9.94 -22.98
CA THR A 18 10.25 10.28 -22.31
C THR A 18 9.86 9.15 -21.34
N THR A 19 10.25 9.25 -20.07
CA THR A 19 9.77 8.35 -19.00
C THR A 19 9.13 9.19 -17.90
N GLY A 20 7.79 9.25 -17.84
CA GLY A 20 7.13 10.14 -16.87
C GLY A 20 5.77 9.73 -16.31
N CYS A 21 4.90 9.05 -17.07
CA CYS A 21 3.52 8.84 -16.58
C CYS A 21 3.29 7.54 -15.80
N GLY A 22 4.28 6.63 -15.73
CA GLY A 22 4.17 5.34 -15.01
C GLY A 22 4.86 5.31 -13.64
N ALA A 23 5.90 6.12 -13.43
CA ALA A 23 6.71 6.07 -12.21
C ALA A 23 5.89 6.39 -10.95
N ALA A 24 5.11 7.47 -10.99
CA ALA A 24 4.26 7.88 -9.87
C ALA A 24 3.12 6.89 -9.53
N ALA A 25 2.73 6.02 -10.47
CA ALA A 25 1.78 4.94 -10.19
C ALA A 25 2.48 3.75 -9.53
N GLY A 26 3.70 3.41 -9.98
CA GLY A 26 4.56 2.41 -9.35
C GLY A 26 4.93 2.77 -7.92
N GLU A 27 5.39 4.00 -7.68
CA GLU A 27 5.79 4.50 -6.36
C GLU A 27 4.66 4.41 -5.33
N ARG A 28 3.42 4.72 -5.73
CA ARG A 28 2.24 4.58 -4.85
C ARG A 28 1.92 3.13 -4.53
N GLY A 29 2.08 2.23 -5.51
CA GLY A 29 1.92 0.80 -5.31
C GLY A 29 2.96 0.24 -4.33
N ASP A 30 4.22 0.63 -4.50
CA ASP A 30 5.31 0.20 -3.62
C ASP A 30 5.11 0.70 -2.19
N ALA A 31 4.67 1.95 -2.01
CA ALA A 31 4.35 2.50 -0.70
C ALA A 31 3.15 1.80 -0.04
N ALA A 32 2.11 1.45 -0.80
CA ALA A 32 0.97 0.68 -0.28
C ALA A 32 1.40 -0.75 0.11
N ALA A 33 2.25 -1.39 -0.70
CA ALA A 33 2.82 -2.70 -0.39
C ALA A 33 3.66 -2.66 0.89
N ALA A 34 4.50 -1.64 1.06
CA ALA A 34 5.33 -1.45 2.24
C ALA A 34 4.49 -1.26 3.53
N ALA A 35 3.38 -0.52 3.45
CA ALA A 35 2.47 -0.37 4.59
C ALA A 35 1.80 -1.72 4.96
N ALA A 36 1.35 -2.48 3.96
CA ALA A 36 0.74 -3.80 4.17
C ALA A 36 1.72 -4.83 4.76
N THR A 37 2.95 -4.89 4.25
CA THR A 37 3.99 -5.77 4.79
C THR A 37 4.45 -5.32 6.17
N GLY A 38 4.56 -4.01 6.42
CA GLY A 38 4.85 -3.46 7.74
C GLY A 38 3.81 -3.86 8.79
N PHE A 39 2.52 -3.84 8.43
CA PHE A 39 1.43 -4.22 9.34
C PHE A 39 1.50 -5.72 9.67
N THR A 40 1.60 -6.56 8.64
CA THR A 40 1.68 -8.02 8.84
C THR A 40 2.96 -8.44 9.57
N TYR A 41 4.08 -7.75 9.36
CA TYR A 41 5.32 -7.96 10.12
C TYR A 41 5.18 -7.56 11.59
N ALA A 42 4.50 -6.45 11.89
CA ALA A 42 4.22 -6.05 13.27
C ALA A 42 3.37 -7.11 14.00
N LEU A 43 2.36 -7.67 13.33
CA LEU A 43 1.55 -8.76 13.87
C LEU A 43 2.36 -10.04 14.14
N GLN A 44 3.23 -10.44 13.20
CA GLN A 44 4.10 -11.60 13.38
C GLN A 44 5.03 -11.47 14.59
N ARG A 45 5.38 -10.23 14.97
CA ARG A 45 6.21 -9.93 16.14
C ARG A 45 5.42 -9.66 17.41
N ALA A 46 4.09 -9.79 17.38
CA ALA A 46 3.18 -9.36 18.43
C ALA A 46 3.40 -7.89 18.86
N ASP A 47 3.85 -7.03 17.93
CA ASP A 47 4.02 -5.59 18.17
C ASP A 47 2.72 -4.84 17.84
N GLY A 48 1.75 -4.94 18.76
CA GLY A 48 0.45 -4.33 18.58
C GLY A 48 0.49 -2.81 18.44
N ARG A 49 1.45 -2.13 19.07
CA ARG A 49 1.60 -0.67 18.91
C ARG A 49 1.97 -0.30 17.47
N GLN A 50 2.95 -0.99 16.90
CA GLN A 50 3.36 -0.77 15.52
C GLN A 50 2.24 -1.15 14.54
N ALA A 51 1.50 -2.22 14.82
CA ALA A 51 0.35 -2.62 14.00
C ALA A 51 -0.75 -1.54 14.03
N CYS A 52 -1.12 -1.04 15.21
CA CYS A 52 -2.12 0.01 15.37
C CYS A 52 -1.72 1.33 14.71
N ALA A 53 -0.44 1.69 14.72
CA ALA A 53 0.05 2.87 14.02
C ALA A 53 -0.17 2.80 12.49
N LEU A 54 -0.35 1.60 11.93
CA LEU A 54 -0.61 1.38 10.51
C LEU A 54 -2.10 1.24 10.20
N LEU A 55 -2.98 1.17 11.19
CA LEU A 55 -4.42 1.16 10.97
C LEU A 55 -4.94 2.55 10.58
N ALA A 56 -5.98 2.57 9.76
CA ALA A 56 -6.74 3.78 9.51
C ALA A 56 -7.47 4.19 10.81
N PRO A 57 -7.66 5.49 11.09
CA PRO A 57 -8.29 5.94 12.34
C PRO A 57 -9.62 5.24 12.62
N ARG A 58 -10.50 5.15 11.61
CA ARG A 58 -11.79 4.46 11.76
C ARG A 58 -11.64 2.96 12.07
N THR A 59 -10.66 2.29 11.47
CA THR A 59 -10.41 0.87 11.73
C THR A 59 -9.87 0.64 13.14
N LEU A 60 -9.02 1.55 13.63
CA LEU A 60 -8.58 1.57 15.01
C LEU A 60 -9.76 1.74 15.96
N ASP A 61 -10.61 2.74 15.71
CA ASP A 61 -11.79 3.00 16.56
C ASP A 61 -12.75 1.80 16.59
N GLU A 62 -13.02 1.18 15.44
CA GLU A 62 -13.88 -0.03 15.39
C GLU A 62 -13.27 -1.23 16.11
N LEU A 63 -11.95 -1.35 16.12
CA LEU A 63 -11.25 -2.43 16.81
C LEU A 63 -11.31 -2.29 18.34
N GLU A 64 -11.29 -1.06 18.86
CA GLU A 64 -11.35 -0.80 20.31
C GLU A 64 -12.76 -0.90 20.90
N LYS A 65 -13.82 -0.75 20.08
CA LYS A 65 -15.21 -0.68 20.55
C LYS A 65 -15.77 -1.94 21.23
N PRO A 66 -15.58 -3.17 20.72
CA PRO A 66 -16.34 -4.33 21.19
C PRO A 66 -16.10 -4.63 22.67
N GLU A 67 -14.87 -4.46 23.14
CA GLU A 67 -14.45 -4.81 24.50
C GLU A 67 -13.83 -3.63 25.28
N GLN A 68 -13.75 -2.43 24.69
CA GLN A 68 -12.98 -1.29 25.23
C GLN A 68 -11.50 -1.65 25.49
N THR A 69 -11.02 -2.66 24.76
CA THR A 69 -9.64 -3.13 24.82
C THR A 69 -8.76 -2.19 23.98
N PRO A 70 -7.62 -1.71 24.51
CA PRO A 70 -6.71 -0.88 23.74
C PRO A 70 -6.26 -1.58 22.46
N CYS A 71 -6.15 -0.84 21.35
CA CYS A 71 -5.86 -1.41 20.03
C CYS A 71 -4.65 -2.34 20.05
N ALA A 72 -3.59 -1.96 20.77
CA ALA A 72 -2.34 -2.74 20.81
C ALA A 72 -2.56 -4.17 21.37
N GLN A 73 -3.54 -4.38 22.23
CA GLN A 73 -3.94 -5.71 22.66
C GLN A 73 -4.93 -6.33 21.67
N ALA A 74 -6.03 -5.63 21.37
CA ALA A 74 -7.10 -6.14 20.51
C ALA A 74 -6.59 -6.66 19.16
N VAL A 75 -5.70 -5.91 18.49
CA VAL A 75 -5.18 -6.26 17.16
C VAL A 75 -4.42 -7.59 17.15
N THR A 76 -3.80 -7.98 18.27
CA THR A 76 -3.07 -9.24 18.39
C THR A 76 -3.99 -10.43 18.70
N GLU A 77 -5.16 -10.16 19.27
CA GLU A 77 -6.17 -11.17 19.63
C GLU A 77 -7.01 -11.61 18.43
N GLU A 78 -7.09 -10.78 17.38
CA GLU A 78 -7.77 -11.08 16.10
C GLU A 78 -7.16 -12.25 15.33
N ARG A 79 -5.94 -12.69 15.67
CA ARG A 79 -5.22 -13.83 15.05
C ARG A 79 -5.25 -13.79 13.52
N LEU A 80 -4.95 -12.62 12.97
CA LEU A 80 -4.91 -12.40 11.52
C LEU A 80 -3.88 -13.31 10.83
N PRO A 81 -4.10 -13.67 9.56
CA PRO A 81 -3.13 -14.44 8.80
C PRO A 81 -1.78 -13.72 8.69
N ALA A 82 -0.68 -14.48 8.58
CA ALA A 82 0.68 -13.93 8.58
C ALA A 82 1.03 -13.05 7.35
N GLY A 83 0.14 -12.88 6.36
CA GLY A 83 0.38 -12.12 5.14
C GLY A 83 1.36 -12.80 4.17
N GLY A 84 2.65 -12.84 4.50
CA GLY A 84 3.72 -13.39 3.65
C GLY A 84 4.13 -12.46 2.50
N ALA A 85 4.66 -13.02 1.40
CA ALA A 85 5.12 -12.22 0.26
C ALA A 85 3.95 -11.56 -0.49
N VAL A 86 4.15 -10.31 -0.94
CA VAL A 86 3.21 -9.57 -1.78
C VAL A 86 3.11 -10.23 -3.16
N ARG A 87 1.88 -10.45 -3.62
CA ARG A 87 1.57 -11.12 -4.90
C ARG A 87 0.94 -10.19 -5.91
N ARG A 88 0.14 -9.22 -5.46
CA ARG A 88 -0.49 -8.22 -6.31
C ARG A 88 -0.76 -6.95 -5.52
N VAL A 89 -0.60 -5.81 -6.19
CA VAL A 89 -1.00 -4.50 -5.68
C VAL A 89 -1.86 -3.84 -6.74
N ASP A 90 -3.08 -3.48 -6.38
CA ASP A 90 -4.00 -2.74 -7.24
C ASP A 90 -4.29 -1.38 -6.61
N VAL A 91 -3.92 -0.29 -7.28
CA VAL A 91 -4.11 1.08 -6.77
C VAL A 91 -5.21 1.80 -7.55
N TYR A 92 -6.17 2.35 -6.82
CA TYR A 92 -7.31 3.10 -7.35
C TYR A 92 -7.37 4.48 -6.68
N GLY A 93 -6.64 5.44 -7.25
CA GLY A 93 -6.51 6.79 -6.69
C GLY A 93 -5.84 6.74 -5.30
N GLY A 94 -6.60 7.10 -4.27
CA GLY A 94 -6.17 7.06 -2.87
C GLY A 94 -6.51 5.75 -2.14
N GLN A 95 -6.94 4.70 -2.85
CA GLN A 95 -7.23 3.39 -2.29
C GLN A 95 -6.31 2.34 -2.90
N ALA A 96 -6.02 1.27 -2.16
CA ALA A 96 -5.23 0.15 -2.66
C ALA A 96 -5.73 -1.18 -2.10
N ARG A 97 -5.61 -2.23 -2.92
CA ARG A 97 -5.72 -3.62 -2.50
C ARG A 97 -4.35 -4.26 -2.60
N VAL A 98 -3.87 -4.88 -1.53
CA VAL A 98 -2.62 -5.64 -1.50
C VAL A 98 -2.95 -7.09 -1.21
N VAL A 99 -2.72 -7.95 -2.19
CA VAL A 99 -2.86 -9.40 -2.05
C VAL A 99 -1.50 -9.96 -1.67
N LEU A 100 -1.40 -10.53 -0.47
CA LEU A 100 -0.24 -11.28 0.00
C LEU A 100 -0.51 -12.78 -0.17
N THR A 101 0.47 -13.60 0.21
CA THR A 101 0.38 -15.06 0.06
C THR A 101 -0.68 -15.68 0.97
N GLY A 102 -0.88 -15.15 2.17
CA GLY A 102 -1.81 -15.64 3.16
C GLY A 102 -2.89 -14.64 3.59
N ASP A 103 -2.89 -13.42 3.06
CA ASP A 103 -3.89 -12.40 3.42
C ASP A 103 -4.19 -11.47 2.23
N THR A 104 -5.32 -10.78 2.28
CA THR A 104 -5.62 -9.61 1.45
C THR A 104 -5.91 -8.42 2.35
N LEU A 105 -5.24 -7.31 2.10
CA LEU A 105 -5.44 -6.06 2.81
C LEU A 105 -6.02 -5.00 1.89
N PHE A 106 -6.89 -4.17 2.46
CA PHE A 106 -7.34 -2.92 1.84
C PHE A 106 -6.73 -1.75 2.58
N LEU A 107 -6.29 -0.75 1.82
CA LEU A 107 -5.63 0.43 2.33
C LEU A 107 -6.22 1.69 1.71
N ALA A 108 -6.13 2.79 2.46
CA ALA A 108 -6.39 4.13 1.96
C ALA A 108 -5.21 5.05 2.27
N HIS A 109 -4.99 6.05 1.42
CA HIS A 109 -3.94 7.05 1.57
C HIS A 109 -4.46 8.21 2.42
N PHE A 110 -3.83 8.42 3.57
CA PHE A 110 -4.07 9.54 4.48
C PHE A 110 -2.93 10.56 4.38
N PRO A 111 -3.07 11.77 4.96
CA PRO A 111 -1.96 12.71 5.08
C PRO A 111 -0.73 12.12 5.78
N SER A 112 -0.93 11.13 6.66
CA SER A 112 0.13 10.38 7.36
C SER A 112 0.63 9.14 6.60
N GLY A 113 0.25 8.99 5.33
CA GLY A 113 0.63 7.87 4.46
C GLY A 113 -0.46 6.81 4.32
N TRP A 114 -0.10 5.68 3.71
CA TRP A 114 -1.01 4.54 3.54
C TRP A 114 -1.35 3.89 4.88
N LYS A 115 -2.65 3.66 5.10
CA LYS A 115 -3.19 3.01 6.31
C LYS A 115 -4.09 1.85 5.94
N VAL A 116 -4.03 0.78 6.73
CA VAL A 116 -4.85 -0.42 6.59
C VAL A 116 -6.28 -0.10 7.04
N THR A 117 -7.22 -0.21 6.10
CA THR A 117 -8.65 -0.05 6.38
C THR A 117 -9.33 -1.38 6.68
N ALA A 118 -8.82 -2.49 6.13
CA ALA A 118 -9.27 -3.85 6.42
C ALA A 118 -8.15 -4.89 6.20
N ALA A 119 -8.17 -5.97 6.98
CA ALA A 119 -7.22 -7.09 6.92
C ALA A 119 -7.88 -8.42 7.31
N GLY A 120 -7.21 -9.54 7.06
CA GLY A 120 -7.81 -10.86 7.20
C GLY A 120 -8.90 -11.09 6.17
N CYS A 121 -8.74 -10.54 4.96
CA CYS A 121 -9.82 -10.50 3.98
C CYS A 121 -9.79 -11.72 3.04
N THR A 122 -10.92 -12.43 2.97
CA THR A 122 -11.15 -13.53 2.03
C THR A 122 -12.11 -13.11 0.91
N PRO A 123 -11.81 -13.46 -0.36
CA PRO A 123 -12.68 -13.10 -1.47
C PRO A 123 -13.98 -13.91 -1.44
N ARG A 124 -15.10 -13.26 -1.76
CA ARG A 124 -16.41 -13.90 -1.96
C ARG A 124 -16.93 -13.62 -3.38
N PRO A 125 -17.46 -14.63 -4.10
CA PRO A 125 -18.06 -14.40 -5.42
C PRO A 125 -19.20 -13.40 -5.35
N GLU A 126 -19.15 -12.38 -6.22
CA GLU A 126 -20.18 -11.35 -6.40
C GLU A 126 -20.56 -10.57 -5.11
N GLN A 127 -19.71 -10.62 -4.09
CA GLN A 127 -19.93 -10.01 -2.79
C GLN A 127 -18.68 -9.25 -2.34
N PRO A 128 -18.81 -8.28 -1.42
CA PRO A 128 -17.66 -7.69 -0.75
C PRO A 128 -16.80 -8.78 -0.09
N TYR A 129 -15.51 -8.52 0.08
CA TYR A 129 -14.62 -9.42 0.82
C TYR A 129 -15.14 -9.63 2.25
N ASP A 130 -14.86 -10.81 2.81
CA ASP A 130 -15.06 -11.07 4.22
C ASP A 130 -13.79 -10.78 4.99
N CYS A 131 -13.79 -9.77 5.84
CA CYS A 131 -12.60 -9.32 6.57
C CYS A 131 -12.81 -9.48 8.07
N THR A 132 -11.79 -10.00 8.75
CA THR A 132 -11.73 -10.11 10.21
C THR A 132 -11.78 -8.72 10.85
N ILE A 133 -10.90 -7.80 10.42
CA ILE A 133 -10.94 -6.40 10.86
C ILE A 133 -11.31 -5.49 9.69
N LYS A 134 -12.16 -4.50 9.95
CA LYS A 134 -12.56 -3.49 8.97
C LYS A 134 -13.04 -2.20 9.63
N GLY A 135 -12.63 -1.07 9.08
CA GLY A 135 -13.31 0.20 9.31
C GLY A 135 -14.55 0.26 8.42
N GLY A 136 -15.72 0.51 9.01
CA GLY A 136 -16.98 0.60 8.26
C GLY A 136 -17.10 1.83 7.38
#